data_AF-A0A847ISQ5-F1
#
_entry.id   AF-A0A847ISQ5-F1
#
_cell.length_a   1.000
_cell.length_b   1.000
_cell.length_c   1.000
_cell.angle_alpha   90.00
_cell.angle_beta   90.00
_cell.angle_gamma   90.00
#
_symmetry.space_group_name_H-M   'P 1'
#
loop_
_entity.id
_entity.type
_entity.pdbx_description
1 polymer ?
#
loop_
_entity_poly.entity_id
_entity_poly.type
_entity_poly.pdbx_seq_one_letter_code
_entity_poly.pdbx_strand_id
1 'polypeptide(L)'
;MKRLVSLLFVFAALSVQAQSIKLEFKPEKGVEYPVSLEINQVMTLIVPGMGNVPSQTDQIIRAVVTLAEEVEQGYLMEARLTQMTIKSQSQGQSQVFDSESEDIVGQAIKSMMANSMQMIISRQGEVLEQMPVEDTVFTQADSILATQYARRRREQTMQQIKQLFSQNTIKSVVQAGLTKFPDREMAIPSVWTDEEPSEELGAIVTMQQRLTEVSGNRLTITAKSVIMPDPNAKKSEAAQRMEGISGNGEATSVIDTQSGWVIESNGTQSLRGELVVEQAGQVQSIDLTMEVKTKITGK
;
A
#
# COMPACT_ATOMS: atom_id res chain seq x y z
N MET A 1 -42.49 -31.23 -35.63
CA MET A 1 -42.64 -30.03 -34.78
C MET A 1 -42.13 -30.21 -33.35
N LYS A 2 -42.31 -31.36 -32.68
CA LYS A 2 -41.84 -31.58 -31.29
C LYS A 2 -40.31 -31.54 -31.08
N ARG A 3 -39.50 -31.78 -32.12
CA ARG A 3 -38.01 -31.72 -32.05
C ARG A 3 -37.43 -30.32 -32.25
N LEU A 4 -38.20 -29.36 -32.78
CA LEU A 4 -37.77 -27.97 -32.96
C LEU A 4 -37.93 -27.14 -31.67
N VAL A 5 -38.90 -27.50 -30.82
CA VAL A 5 -39.16 -26.80 -29.55
C VAL A 5 -38.10 -27.12 -28.48
N SER A 6 -37.55 -28.33 -28.47
CA SER A 6 -36.44 -28.69 -27.56
C SER A 6 -35.11 -28.00 -27.90
N LEU A 7 -34.88 -27.63 -29.15
CA LEU A 7 -33.64 -26.93 -29.54
C LEU A 7 -33.64 -25.46 -29.10
N LEU A 8 -34.82 -24.83 -29.02
CA LEU A 8 -34.97 -23.44 -28.60
C LEU A 8 -34.72 -23.25 -27.09
N PHE A 9 -35.05 -24.25 -26.28
CA PHE A 9 -34.80 -24.21 -24.83
C PHE A 9 -33.32 -24.42 -24.45
N VAL A 10 -32.54 -25.11 -25.28
CA VAL A 10 -31.09 -25.28 -25.06
C VAL A 10 -30.33 -23.98 -25.38
N PHE A 11 -30.80 -23.17 -26.35
CA PHE A 11 -30.21 -21.87 -26.64
C PHE A 11 -30.51 -20.80 -25.58
N ALA A 12 -31.69 -20.82 -24.96
CA ALA A 12 -32.04 -19.89 -23.88
C ALA A 12 -31.25 -20.14 -22.58
N ALA A 13 -30.76 -21.37 -22.36
CA ALA A 13 -29.92 -21.71 -21.20
C ALA A 13 -28.45 -21.28 -21.37
N LEU A 14 -27.99 -21.02 -22.60
CA LEU A 14 -26.63 -20.55 -22.88
C LEU A 14 -26.49 -19.02 -22.84
N SER A 15 -27.61 -18.28 -22.92
CA SER A 15 -27.61 -16.80 -22.86
C SER A 15 -27.50 -16.22 -21.44
N VAL A 16 -27.39 -17.05 -20.40
CA VAL A 16 -27.32 -16.59 -18.99
C VAL A 16 -25.88 -16.34 -18.51
N GLN A 17 -24.83 -16.62 -19.31
CA GLN A 17 -23.44 -16.56 -18.84
C GLN A 17 -22.49 -15.68 -19.68
N ALA A 18 -22.83 -14.40 -19.81
CA ALA A 18 -21.84 -13.35 -20.11
C ALA A 18 -22.38 -11.97 -19.71
N GLN A 19 -22.67 -11.75 -18.43
CA GLN A 19 -22.84 -10.39 -17.95
C GLN A 19 -21.45 -9.75 -17.91
N SER A 20 -21.22 -8.81 -18.84
CA SER A 20 -20.07 -7.94 -18.79
C SER A 20 -20.34 -6.81 -17.78
N ILE A 21 -19.32 -6.47 -16.99
CA ILE A 21 -19.39 -5.42 -15.98
C ILE A 21 -18.24 -4.45 -16.19
N LYS A 22 -18.53 -3.15 -16.12
CA LYS A 22 -17.51 -2.11 -16.04
C LYS A 22 -17.23 -1.85 -14.56
N LEU A 23 -16.02 -2.16 -14.11
CA LEU A 23 -15.59 -1.89 -12.73
C LEU A 23 -14.82 -0.57 -12.69
N GLU A 24 -15.19 0.28 -11.75
CA GLU A 24 -14.63 1.62 -11.56
C GLU A 24 -14.66 1.95 -10.07
N PHE A 25 -13.72 2.81 -9.65
CA PHE A 25 -13.83 3.52 -8.39
C PHE A 25 -14.88 4.62 -8.51
N LYS A 26 -15.88 4.58 -7.64
CA LYS A 26 -17.06 5.46 -7.67
C LYS A 26 -17.43 5.89 -6.26
N PRO A 27 -16.67 6.80 -5.64
CA PRO A 27 -16.96 7.28 -4.31
C PRO A 27 -18.22 8.16 -4.29
N GLU A 28 -18.89 8.18 -3.15
CA GLU A 28 -20.08 9.01 -2.89
C GLU A 28 -19.75 10.15 -1.92
N LYS A 29 -20.30 11.33 -2.20
CA LYS A 29 -20.06 12.50 -1.37
C LYS A 29 -20.67 12.31 0.02
N GLY A 30 -19.89 12.58 1.06
CA GLY A 30 -20.31 12.42 2.45
C GLY A 30 -20.17 11.00 3.00
N VAL A 31 -19.72 10.04 2.19
CA VAL A 31 -19.34 8.70 2.66
C VAL A 31 -17.87 8.70 3.09
N GLU A 32 -17.61 8.09 4.25
CA GLU A 32 -16.26 7.82 4.73
C GLU A 32 -15.82 6.42 4.28
N TYR A 33 -14.63 6.35 3.70
CA TYR A 33 -13.99 5.12 3.26
C TYR A 33 -12.81 4.82 4.18
N PRO A 34 -13.02 4.09 5.29
CA PRO A 34 -11.93 3.70 6.17
C PRO A 34 -11.05 2.64 5.48
N VAL A 35 -9.76 2.69 5.78
CA VAL A 35 -8.80 1.66 5.38
C VAL A 35 -7.82 1.41 6.52
N SER A 36 -7.57 0.14 6.81
CA SER A 36 -6.55 -0.34 7.73
C SER A 36 -5.56 -1.18 6.95
N LEU A 37 -4.30 -0.75 6.93
CA LEU A 37 -3.17 -1.47 6.35
C LEU A 37 -2.34 -2.05 7.50
N GLU A 38 -2.30 -3.37 7.57
CA GLU A 38 -1.48 -4.12 8.52
C GLU A 38 -0.37 -4.85 7.76
N ILE A 39 0.87 -4.60 8.14
CA ILE A 39 2.05 -5.22 7.53
C ILE A 39 2.84 -5.96 8.60
N ASN A 40 3.11 -7.24 8.37
CA ASN A 40 4.07 -8.03 9.14
C ASN A 40 5.23 -8.38 8.22
N GLN A 41 6.40 -7.82 8.51
CA GLN A 41 7.61 -8.00 7.72
C GLN A 41 8.67 -8.70 8.55
N VAL A 42 9.23 -9.78 8.02
CA VAL A 42 10.41 -10.45 8.57
C VAL A 42 11.53 -10.34 7.57
N MET A 43 12.58 -9.60 7.92
CA MET A 43 13.79 -9.45 7.10
C MET A 43 14.96 -10.16 7.77
N THR A 44 15.69 -10.97 7.01
CA THR A 44 16.92 -11.63 7.46
C THR A 44 18.10 -11.11 6.66
N LEU A 45 19.08 -10.53 7.35
CA LEU A 45 20.37 -10.18 6.77
C LEU A 45 21.34 -11.34 6.93
N ILE A 46 22.06 -11.69 5.86
CA ILE A 46 23.03 -12.79 5.86
C ILE A 46 24.42 -12.17 5.97
N VAL A 47 24.91 -12.01 7.20
CA VAL A 47 26.16 -11.30 7.48
C VAL A 47 27.33 -12.29 7.49
N PRO A 48 28.35 -12.12 6.63
CA PRO A 48 29.53 -12.98 6.62
C PRO A 48 30.19 -13.07 8.00
N GLY A 49 30.39 -14.29 8.50
CA GLY A 49 31.02 -14.55 9.81
C GLY A 49 30.11 -14.40 11.03
N MET A 50 28.96 -13.72 10.91
CA MET A 50 27.97 -13.57 12.00
C MET A 50 26.71 -14.43 11.80
N GLY A 51 26.46 -14.87 10.56
CA GLY A 51 25.30 -15.68 10.21
C GLY A 51 24.05 -14.84 9.94
N ASN A 52 22.88 -15.46 10.16
CA ASN A 52 21.59 -14.84 9.88
C ASN A 52 21.19 -13.89 11.01
N VAL A 53 20.88 -12.64 10.66
CA VAL A 53 20.44 -11.60 11.58
C VAL A 53 18.99 -11.26 11.26
N PRO A 54 18.01 -11.83 11.98
CA PRO A 54 16.61 -11.53 11.75
C PRO A 54 16.23 -10.17 12.33
N SER A 55 15.29 -9.52 11.65
CA SER A 55 14.58 -8.35 12.12
C SER A 55 13.10 -8.51 11.76
N GLN A 56 12.23 -8.01 12.63
CA GLN A 56 10.79 -8.04 12.43
C GLN A 56 10.26 -6.62 12.54
N THR A 57 9.39 -6.24 11.61
CA THR A 57 8.66 -4.98 11.65
C THR A 57 7.18 -5.24 11.49
N ASP A 58 6.40 -4.80 12.48
CA ASP A 58 4.95 -4.82 12.45
C ASP A 58 4.45 -3.37 12.27
N GLN A 59 3.56 -3.15 11.31
CA GLN A 59 2.97 -1.84 11.02
C GLN A 59 1.45 -1.94 11.01
N ILE A 60 0.79 -0.95 11.61
CA ILE A 60 -0.66 -0.73 11.53
C ILE A 60 -0.86 0.74 11.18
N ILE A 61 -1.36 1.00 9.98
CA ILE A 61 -1.66 2.35 9.51
C ILE A 61 -3.13 2.39 9.14
N ARG A 62 -3.86 3.35 9.72
CA ARG A 62 -5.28 3.54 9.42
C ARG A 62 -5.51 4.92 8.87
N ALA A 63 -6.38 5.00 7.88
CA ALA A 63 -6.83 6.26 7.30
C ALA A 63 -8.35 6.23 7.11
N VAL A 64 -8.93 7.42 7.02
CA VAL A 64 -10.29 7.64 6.50
C VAL A 64 -10.15 8.52 5.28
N VAL A 65 -10.79 8.10 4.18
CA VAL A 65 -10.79 8.79 2.91
C VAL A 65 -12.19 9.29 2.60
N THR A 66 -12.34 10.53 2.13
CA THR A 66 -13.63 11.15 1.80
C THR A 66 -13.55 11.86 0.46
N LEU A 67 -14.67 11.89 -0.27
CA LEU A 67 -14.79 12.65 -1.51
C LEU A 67 -15.00 14.14 -1.21
N ALA A 68 -14.07 14.99 -1.65
CA ALA A 68 -14.23 16.44 -1.63
C ALA A 68 -15.10 16.89 -2.81
N GLU A 69 -14.65 16.59 -4.02
CA GLU A 69 -15.34 16.90 -5.28
C GLU A 69 -14.91 15.98 -6.44
N GLU A 70 -15.75 15.94 -7.46
CA GLU A 70 -15.43 15.29 -8.74
C GLU A 70 -14.71 16.29 -9.64
N VAL A 71 -13.62 15.85 -10.26
CA VAL A 71 -12.78 16.65 -11.17
C VAL A 71 -12.69 15.95 -12.53
N GLU A 72 -12.20 16.64 -13.57
CA GLU A 72 -12.14 16.08 -14.93
C GLU A 72 -11.38 14.74 -14.99
N GLN A 73 -10.29 14.62 -14.23
CA GLN A 73 -9.42 13.45 -14.20
C GLN A 73 -9.91 12.32 -13.29
N GLY A 74 -10.98 12.54 -12.52
CA GLY A 74 -11.50 11.57 -11.54
C GLY A 74 -12.07 12.26 -10.29
N TYR A 75 -11.47 12.01 -9.13
CA TYR A 75 -12.00 12.45 -7.84
C TYR A 75 -10.92 13.12 -7.01
N LEU A 76 -11.21 14.32 -6.51
CA LEU A 76 -10.41 14.95 -5.47
C LEU A 76 -10.84 14.36 -4.12
N MET A 77 -9.94 13.60 -3.51
CA MET A 77 -10.18 12.89 -2.26
C MET A 77 -9.34 13.51 -1.15
N GLU A 78 -9.91 13.52 0.07
CA GLU A 78 -9.20 13.89 1.29
C GLU A 78 -8.92 12.65 2.13
N ALA A 79 -7.66 12.46 2.50
CA ALA A 79 -7.23 11.35 3.34
C ALA A 79 -6.70 11.87 4.68
N ARG A 80 -7.21 11.33 5.78
CA ARG A 80 -6.76 11.64 7.13
C ARG A 80 -6.31 10.38 7.84
N LEU A 81 -5.10 10.37 8.38
CA LEU A 81 -4.64 9.26 9.20
C LEU A 81 -5.38 9.24 10.54
N THR A 82 -5.75 8.04 11.00
CA THR A 82 -6.47 7.81 12.25
C THR A 82 -5.69 6.94 13.22
N GLN A 83 -4.72 6.16 12.73
CA GLN A 83 -3.74 5.45 13.56
C GLN A 83 -2.43 5.25 12.81
N MET A 84 -1.31 5.31 13.53
CA MET A 84 -0.03 4.84 13.05
C MET A 84 0.72 4.15 14.20
N THR A 85 0.97 2.85 14.04
CA THR A 85 1.78 2.06 14.96
C THR A 85 2.83 1.31 14.15
N ILE A 86 4.11 1.48 14.50
CA ILE A 86 5.24 0.78 13.89
C ILE A 86 6.10 0.23 15.02
N LYS A 87 6.26 -1.09 15.04
CA LYS A 87 7.11 -1.80 15.99
C LYS A 87 8.19 -2.52 15.22
N SER A 88 9.44 -2.13 15.42
CA SER A 88 10.60 -2.78 14.83
C SER A 88 11.42 -3.47 15.91
N GLN A 89 11.88 -4.68 15.62
CA GLN A 89 12.73 -5.48 16.49
C GLN A 89 13.93 -5.99 15.69
N SER A 90 15.13 -5.72 16.19
CA SER A 90 16.37 -6.17 15.55
C SER A 90 17.46 -6.33 16.60
N GLN A 91 18.20 -7.45 16.56
CA GLN A 91 19.35 -7.71 17.45
C GLN A 91 19.07 -7.47 18.94
N GLY A 92 17.88 -7.85 19.42
CA GLY A 92 17.46 -7.68 20.81
C GLY A 92 17.04 -6.25 21.20
N GLN A 93 17.10 -5.28 20.28
CA GLN A 93 16.55 -3.93 20.47
C GLN A 93 15.14 -3.88 19.89
N SER A 94 14.27 -3.10 20.54
CA SER A 94 12.91 -2.82 20.08
C SER A 94 12.72 -1.31 19.97
N GLN A 95 12.18 -0.87 18.85
CA GLN A 95 11.74 0.51 18.63
C GLN A 95 10.23 0.50 18.38
N VAL A 96 9.52 1.42 19.02
CA VAL A 96 8.07 1.56 18.88
C VAL A 96 7.76 3.02 18.58
N PHE A 97 7.00 3.24 17.51
CA PHE A 97 6.32 4.50 17.22
C PHE A 97 4.83 4.20 17.26
N ASP A 98 4.10 4.86 18.14
CA ASP A 98 2.68 4.61 18.29
C ASP A 98 1.94 5.91 18.54
N SER A 99 1.04 6.26 17.61
CA SER A 99 0.22 7.47 17.70
C SER A 99 -0.75 7.44 18.88
N GLU A 100 -1.06 6.26 19.41
CA GLU A 100 -1.90 6.11 20.59
C GLU A 100 -1.12 6.06 21.91
N SER A 101 0.22 6.13 21.86
CA SER A 101 1.04 6.25 23.07
C SER A 101 0.87 7.63 23.72
N GLU A 102 0.83 7.64 25.05
CA GLU A 102 0.81 8.87 25.86
C GLU A 102 2.20 9.53 25.99
N ASP A 103 3.27 8.88 25.52
CA ASP A 103 4.60 9.46 25.54
C ASP A 103 4.74 10.66 24.58
N ILE A 104 5.83 11.41 24.73
CA ILE A 104 6.04 12.64 23.97
C ILE A 104 6.16 12.40 22.45
N VAL A 105 6.62 11.23 22.03
CA VAL A 105 6.74 10.85 20.62
C VAL A 105 5.35 10.49 20.07
N GLY A 106 4.55 9.72 20.81
CA GLY A 106 3.17 9.41 20.45
C GLY A 106 2.30 10.67 20.31
N GLN A 107 2.40 11.59 21.26
CA GLN A 107 1.74 12.90 21.19
C GLN A 107 2.18 13.71 19.96
N ALA A 108 3.48 13.72 19.65
CA ALA A 108 3.99 14.40 18.46
C ALA A 108 3.42 13.80 17.16
N ILE A 109 3.39 12.47 17.05
CA ILE A 109 2.80 11.76 15.90
C ILE A 109 1.30 12.07 15.78
N LYS A 110 0.56 11.94 16.87
CA LYS A 110 -0.89 12.20 16.93
C LYS A 110 -1.25 13.61 16.48
N SER A 111 -0.42 14.60 16.81
CA SER A 111 -0.65 16.00 16.42
C SER A 111 -0.70 16.21 14.91
N MET A 112 0.07 15.45 14.13
CA MET A 112 0.11 15.58 12.67
C MET A 112 -1.11 14.96 12.00
N MET A 113 -1.71 13.95 12.63
CA MET A 113 -2.84 13.18 12.10
C MET A 113 -4.17 13.94 12.06
N ALA A 114 -4.22 15.15 12.66
CA ALA A 114 -5.35 16.04 12.53
C ALA A 114 -5.49 16.63 11.12
N ASN A 115 -4.40 16.63 10.32
CA ASN A 115 -4.38 17.22 8.99
C ASN A 115 -4.86 16.21 7.94
N SER A 116 -5.70 16.65 7.02
CA SER A 116 -6.06 15.91 5.82
C SER A 116 -5.07 16.23 4.70
N MET A 117 -4.89 15.27 3.80
CA MET A 117 -4.13 15.43 2.57
C MET A 117 -5.02 15.18 1.37
N GLN A 118 -4.79 15.95 0.32
CA GLN A 118 -5.57 15.88 -0.90
C GLN A 118 -4.83 15.07 -1.96
N MET A 119 -5.59 14.27 -2.70
CA MET A 119 -5.09 13.48 -3.83
C MET A 119 -6.14 13.35 -4.93
N ILE A 120 -5.69 13.24 -6.17
CA ILE A 120 -6.55 12.96 -7.31
C ILE A 120 -6.50 11.46 -7.59
N ILE A 121 -7.66 10.82 -7.55
CA ILE A 121 -7.82 9.39 -7.84
C ILE A 121 -8.63 9.24 -9.14
N SER A 122 -8.11 8.48 -10.09
CA SER A 122 -8.81 8.18 -11.34
C SER A 122 -10.05 7.34 -11.11
N ARG A 123 -10.95 7.30 -12.12
CA ARG A 123 -12.11 6.39 -12.10
C ARG A 123 -11.70 4.92 -12.12
N GLN A 124 -10.47 4.61 -12.50
CA GLN A 124 -9.92 3.27 -12.49
C GLN A 124 -9.30 2.91 -11.14
N GLY A 125 -9.28 3.80 -10.15
CA GLY A 125 -8.71 3.55 -8.83
C GLY A 125 -7.19 3.77 -8.74
N GLU A 126 -6.61 4.56 -9.65
CA GLU A 126 -5.19 4.92 -9.64
C GLU A 126 -4.99 6.31 -9.01
N VAL A 127 -4.00 6.45 -8.12
CA VAL A 127 -3.63 7.76 -7.56
C VAL A 127 -2.77 8.50 -8.60
N LEU A 128 -3.36 9.52 -9.23
CA LEU A 128 -2.75 10.31 -10.29
C LEU A 128 -1.84 11.42 -9.74
N GLU A 129 -2.30 12.09 -8.69
CA GLU A 129 -1.60 13.22 -8.07
C GLU A 129 -1.79 13.18 -6.56
N GLN A 130 -0.74 13.57 -5.83
CA GLN A 130 -0.79 13.78 -4.40
C GLN A 130 -0.26 15.17 -4.08
N MET A 131 -1.04 15.94 -3.32
CA MET A 131 -0.61 17.26 -2.88
C MET A 131 0.45 17.13 -1.78
N PRO A 132 1.46 18.01 -1.76
CA PRO A 132 2.53 17.93 -0.78
C PRO A 132 2.02 18.16 0.64
N VAL A 133 2.64 17.48 1.62
CA VAL A 133 2.41 17.76 3.04
C VAL A 133 3.04 19.11 3.36
N GLU A 134 2.23 20.06 3.84
CA GLU A 134 2.73 21.36 4.25
C GLU A 134 3.68 21.23 5.45
N ASP A 135 4.76 22.02 5.46
CA ASP A 135 5.72 22.04 6.57
C ASP A 135 5.08 22.45 7.92
N THR A 136 3.95 23.15 7.86
CA THR A 136 3.12 23.54 9.01
C THR A 136 2.68 22.33 9.84
N VAL A 137 2.42 21.19 9.19
CA VAL A 137 2.06 19.91 9.84
C VAL A 137 3.13 19.47 10.85
N PHE A 138 4.40 19.69 10.54
CA PHE A 138 5.52 19.27 11.39
C PHE A 138 5.85 20.26 12.52
N THR A 139 5.32 21.48 12.45
CA THR A 139 5.63 22.54 13.43
C THR A 139 5.08 22.19 14.81
N GLN A 140 3.87 21.62 14.86
CA GLN A 140 3.25 21.18 16.12
C GLN A 140 4.01 20.02 16.75
N ALA A 141 4.42 19.04 15.95
CA ALA A 141 5.22 17.90 16.40
C ALA A 141 6.58 18.35 16.98
N ASP A 142 7.29 19.27 16.31
CA ASP A 142 8.57 19.80 16.82
C ASP A 142 8.39 20.56 18.14
N SER A 143 7.32 21.35 18.27
CA SER A 143 7.00 22.08 19.50
C SER A 143 6.72 21.13 20.66
N ILE A 144 6.02 20.02 20.43
CA ILE A 144 5.76 18.99 21.45
C ILE A 144 7.08 18.37 21.89
N LEU A 145 7.92 17.90 20.96
CA LEU A 145 9.21 17.30 21.31
C LEU A 145 10.15 18.27 22.03
N ALA A 146 10.12 19.56 21.69
CA ALA A 146 10.94 20.59 22.33
C ALA A 146 10.69 20.75 23.84
N THR A 147 9.55 20.27 24.34
CA THR A 147 9.23 20.33 25.78
C THR A 147 10.09 19.39 26.63
N GLN A 148 10.58 18.29 26.05
CA GLN A 148 11.33 17.25 26.78
C GLN A 148 12.68 16.89 26.16
N TYR A 149 12.86 17.07 24.85
CA TYR A 149 14.06 16.63 24.14
C TYR A 149 15.04 17.77 23.90
N ALA A 150 16.31 17.52 24.22
CA ALA A 150 17.41 18.39 23.80
C ALA A 150 17.52 18.42 22.27
N ARG A 151 18.03 19.54 21.73
CA ARG A 151 18.05 19.85 20.29
C ARG A 151 18.46 18.69 19.38
N ARG A 152 19.59 18.02 19.67
CA ARG A 152 20.10 16.91 18.83
C ARG A 152 19.13 15.71 18.81
N ARG A 153 18.57 15.34 19.96
CA ARG A 153 17.60 14.23 20.05
C ARG A 153 16.29 14.60 19.34
N ARG A 154 15.83 15.84 19.52
CA ARG A 154 14.65 16.38 18.84
C ARG A 154 14.80 16.33 17.33
N GLU A 155 15.93 16.83 16.78
CA GLU A 155 16.19 16.82 15.34
C GLU A 155 16.19 15.39 14.77
N GLN A 156 16.83 14.43 15.44
CA GLN A 156 16.83 13.03 15.03
C GLN A 156 15.43 12.40 15.07
N THR A 157 14.67 12.62 16.15
CA THR A 157 13.30 12.12 16.25
C THR A 157 12.40 12.76 15.19
N MET A 158 12.54 14.06 14.92
CA MET A 158 11.78 14.72 13.86
C MET A 158 12.09 14.17 12.47
N GLN A 159 13.33 13.80 12.18
CA GLN A 159 13.66 13.15 10.91
C GLN A 159 12.97 11.80 10.76
N GLN A 160 12.96 10.98 11.82
CA GLN A 160 12.23 9.71 11.83
C GLN A 160 10.73 9.94 11.65
N ILE A 161 10.14 10.87 12.39
CA ILE A 161 8.72 11.22 12.27
C ILE A 161 8.37 11.68 10.85
N LYS A 162 9.20 12.51 10.22
CA LYS A 162 8.99 12.97 8.83
C LYS A 162 9.03 11.82 7.82
N GLN A 163 9.90 10.82 8.04
CA GLN A 163 9.95 9.63 7.19
C GLN A 163 8.68 8.77 7.37
N LEU A 164 8.22 8.61 8.61
CA LEU A 164 6.99 7.85 8.90
C LEU A 164 5.75 8.55 8.34
N PHE A 165 5.65 9.87 8.49
CA PHE A 165 4.56 10.69 7.96
C PHE A 165 4.90 11.26 6.58
N SER A 166 5.56 10.46 5.73
CA SER A 166 5.89 10.87 4.37
C SER A 166 4.66 10.80 3.47
N GLN A 167 4.68 11.55 2.38
CA GLN A 167 3.68 11.47 1.31
C GLN A 167 3.49 10.02 0.84
N ASN A 168 4.58 9.27 0.69
CA ASN A 168 4.54 7.86 0.29
C ASN A 168 3.77 7.00 1.28
N THR A 169 3.96 7.16 2.60
CA THR A 169 3.21 6.38 3.60
C THR A 169 1.71 6.57 3.45
N ILE A 170 1.27 7.82 3.28
CA ILE A 170 -0.14 8.17 3.11
C ILE A 170 -0.69 7.65 1.79
N LYS A 171 0.07 7.81 0.71
CA LYS A 171 -0.28 7.26 -0.59
C LYS A 171 -0.46 5.75 -0.50
N SER A 172 0.47 5.03 0.13
CA SER A 172 0.41 3.58 0.28
C SER A 172 -0.82 3.11 1.05
N VAL A 173 -1.19 3.75 2.16
CA VAL A 173 -2.40 3.35 2.91
C VAL A 173 -3.69 3.66 2.14
N VAL A 174 -3.75 4.76 1.38
CA VAL A 174 -4.94 5.03 0.55
C VAL A 174 -5.01 4.09 -0.64
N GLN A 175 -3.88 3.84 -1.31
CA GLN A 175 -3.78 2.88 -2.41
C GLN A 175 -4.18 1.47 -1.98
N ALA A 176 -3.93 1.09 -0.72
CA ALA A 176 -4.40 -0.18 -0.18
C ALA A 176 -5.93 -0.32 -0.22
N GLY A 177 -6.68 0.78 -0.12
CA GLY A 177 -8.14 0.79 -0.23
C GLY A 177 -8.67 0.71 -1.67
N LEU A 178 -7.80 0.80 -2.67
CA LEU A 178 -8.16 0.90 -4.09
C LEU A 178 -7.81 -0.38 -4.86
N THR A 179 -8.34 -0.48 -6.06
CA THR A 179 -7.94 -1.50 -7.04
C THR A 179 -7.86 -0.84 -8.41
N LYS A 180 -6.74 -1.03 -9.11
CA LYS A 180 -6.56 -0.53 -10.48
C LYS A 180 -7.34 -1.43 -11.45
N PHE A 181 -8.52 -0.95 -11.86
CA PHE A 181 -9.36 -1.64 -12.84
C PHE A 181 -8.93 -1.30 -14.27
N PRO A 182 -8.99 -2.26 -15.21
CA PRO A 182 -8.72 -1.97 -16.61
C PRO A 182 -9.87 -1.14 -17.20
N ASP A 183 -9.57 -0.19 -18.10
CA ASP A 183 -10.59 0.62 -18.79
C ASP A 183 -11.26 -0.17 -19.93
N ARG A 184 -11.99 -1.23 -19.54
CA ARG A 184 -12.79 -2.07 -20.43
C ARG A 184 -13.84 -2.84 -19.63
N GLU A 185 -14.86 -3.31 -20.33
CA GLU A 185 -15.79 -4.25 -19.72
C GLU A 185 -15.12 -5.60 -19.42
N MET A 186 -15.53 -6.22 -18.32
CA MET A 186 -15.00 -7.50 -17.85
C MET A 186 -16.10 -8.54 -17.74
N ALA A 187 -15.82 -9.75 -18.24
CA ALA A 187 -16.66 -10.93 -18.05
C ALA A 187 -15.91 -11.96 -17.18
N ILE A 188 -16.61 -12.75 -16.38
CA ILE A 188 -15.93 -13.75 -15.54
C ILE A 188 -15.57 -14.99 -16.38
N PRO A 189 -14.33 -15.51 -16.30
CA PRO A 189 -13.16 -14.90 -15.66
C PRO A 189 -12.51 -13.85 -16.57
N SER A 190 -12.06 -12.74 -15.99
CA SER A 190 -11.26 -11.72 -16.69
C SER A 190 -9.86 -11.67 -16.08
N VAL A 191 -8.85 -11.50 -16.93
CA VAL A 191 -7.45 -11.37 -16.53
C VAL A 191 -6.87 -10.13 -17.17
N TRP A 192 -6.11 -9.37 -16.39
CA TRP A 192 -5.31 -8.25 -16.88
C TRP A 192 -3.97 -8.22 -16.17
N THR A 193 -3.05 -7.42 -16.70
CA THR A 193 -1.70 -7.30 -16.17
C THR A 193 -1.30 -5.85 -16.20
N ASP A 194 -0.79 -5.39 -15.07
CA ASP A 194 -0.26 -4.05 -14.87
C ASP A 194 1.23 -4.18 -14.58
N GLU A 195 2.02 -3.24 -15.08
CA GLU A 195 3.46 -3.16 -14.83
C GLU A 195 3.78 -1.76 -14.37
N GLU A 196 4.37 -1.64 -13.18
CA GLU A 196 4.70 -0.35 -12.58
C GLU A 196 6.12 -0.38 -12.00
N PRO A 197 6.93 0.67 -12.22
CA PRO A 197 8.19 0.82 -11.52
C PRO A 197 7.94 1.16 -10.05
N SER A 198 8.67 0.49 -9.16
CA SER A 198 8.79 0.83 -7.75
C SER A 198 10.13 1.53 -7.53
N GLU A 199 10.08 2.86 -7.38
CA GLU A 199 11.27 3.66 -7.07
C GLU A 199 11.90 3.25 -5.73
N GLU A 200 11.08 2.88 -4.74
CA GLU A 200 11.52 2.44 -3.42
C GLU A 200 12.34 1.15 -3.47
N LEU A 201 11.90 0.18 -4.29
CA LEU A 201 12.59 -1.11 -4.44
C LEU A 201 13.65 -1.10 -5.54
N GLY A 202 13.68 -0.07 -6.39
CA GLY A 202 14.48 -0.06 -7.62
C GLY A 202 14.13 -1.23 -8.53
N ALA A 203 12.84 -1.55 -8.64
CA ALA A 203 12.33 -2.77 -9.28
C ALA A 203 11.10 -2.48 -10.15
N ILE A 204 10.88 -3.32 -11.16
CA ILE A 204 9.62 -3.39 -11.89
C ILE A 204 8.72 -4.41 -11.20
N VAL A 205 7.49 -4.01 -10.88
CA VAL A 205 6.45 -4.88 -10.33
C VAL A 205 5.45 -5.20 -11.42
N THR A 206 5.40 -6.46 -11.85
CA THR A 206 4.38 -6.96 -12.77
C THR A 206 3.29 -7.66 -11.97
N MET A 207 2.06 -7.13 -12.02
CA MET A 207 0.90 -7.66 -11.30
C MET A 207 -0.09 -8.27 -12.29
N GLN A 208 -0.29 -9.59 -12.23
CA GLN A 208 -1.37 -10.25 -12.95
C GLN A 208 -2.59 -10.38 -12.05
N GLN A 209 -3.70 -9.78 -12.46
CA GLN A 209 -4.95 -9.77 -11.72
C GLN A 209 -5.99 -10.65 -12.43
N ARG A 210 -6.84 -11.32 -11.66
CA ARG A 210 -7.93 -12.16 -12.16
C ARG A 210 -9.21 -11.94 -11.37
N LEU A 211 -10.26 -11.51 -12.06
CA LEU A 211 -11.63 -11.50 -11.55
C LEU A 211 -12.14 -12.94 -11.49
N THR A 212 -12.38 -13.46 -10.29
CA THR A 212 -12.78 -14.86 -10.07
C THR A 212 -14.26 -15.01 -9.78
N GLU A 213 -14.87 -14.02 -9.13
CA GLU A 213 -16.27 -14.09 -8.68
C GLU A 213 -16.89 -12.70 -8.62
N VAL A 214 -18.19 -12.62 -8.93
CA VAL A 214 -19.06 -11.48 -8.61
C VAL A 214 -20.33 -12.05 -7.99
N SER A 215 -20.65 -11.63 -6.77
CA SER A 215 -21.79 -12.13 -5.99
C SER A 215 -22.38 -11.01 -5.13
N GLY A 216 -23.62 -10.63 -5.43
CA GLY A 216 -24.27 -9.49 -4.76
C GLY A 216 -23.48 -8.20 -4.95
N ASN A 217 -23.13 -7.53 -3.84
CA ASN A 217 -22.34 -6.30 -3.87
C ASN A 217 -20.81 -6.53 -3.74
N ARG A 218 -20.35 -7.77 -3.97
CA ARG A 218 -18.96 -8.15 -3.75
C ARG A 218 -18.37 -8.77 -5.00
N LEU A 219 -17.12 -8.42 -5.28
CA LEU A 219 -16.31 -9.08 -6.29
C LEU A 219 -15.02 -9.57 -5.67
N THR A 220 -14.51 -10.69 -6.17
CA THR A 220 -13.26 -11.29 -5.70
C THR A 220 -12.22 -11.22 -6.81
N ILE A 221 -11.07 -10.64 -6.50
CA ILE A 221 -9.89 -10.61 -7.36
C ILE A 221 -8.77 -11.40 -6.71
N THR A 222 -8.10 -12.21 -7.51
CA THR A 222 -6.81 -12.82 -7.14
C THR A 222 -5.71 -12.14 -7.92
N ALA A 223 -4.59 -11.88 -7.27
CA ALA A 223 -3.44 -11.22 -7.87
C ALA A 223 -2.18 -12.05 -7.66
N LYS A 224 -1.29 -12.03 -8.64
CA LYS A 224 0.06 -12.58 -8.56
C LYS A 224 1.04 -11.52 -8.99
N SER A 225 2.05 -11.24 -8.17
CA SER A 225 3.12 -10.32 -8.52
C SER A 225 4.42 -11.06 -8.83
N VAL A 226 5.15 -10.49 -9.78
CA VAL A 226 6.56 -10.79 -10.02
C VAL A 226 7.32 -9.47 -9.91
N ILE A 227 8.39 -9.48 -9.12
CA ILE A 227 9.21 -8.31 -8.85
C ILE A 227 10.59 -8.61 -9.41
N MET A 228 11.06 -7.73 -10.29
CA MET A 228 12.37 -7.86 -10.94
C MET A 228 13.15 -6.56 -10.81
N PRO A 229 14.48 -6.61 -10.63
CA PRO A 229 15.29 -5.40 -10.57
C PRO A 229 15.11 -4.58 -11.85
N ASP A 230 14.92 -3.27 -11.71
CA ASP A 230 14.86 -2.36 -12.86
C ASP A 230 16.29 -1.94 -13.22
N PRO A 231 16.82 -2.33 -14.40
CA PRO A 231 18.15 -1.91 -14.82
C PRO A 231 18.28 -0.40 -15.03
N ASN A 232 17.17 0.33 -15.16
CA ASN A 232 17.12 1.77 -15.34
C ASN A 232 16.79 2.52 -14.04
N ALA A 233 16.59 1.83 -12.92
CA ALA A 233 16.33 2.48 -11.64
C ALA A 233 17.47 3.45 -11.29
N LYS A 234 17.08 4.67 -10.90
CA LYS A 234 18.03 5.61 -10.29
C LYS A 234 18.46 5.03 -8.95
N LYS A 235 19.77 4.94 -8.73
CA LYS A 235 20.30 4.51 -7.43
C LYS A 235 19.98 5.58 -6.40
N SER A 236 19.42 5.15 -5.28
CA SER A 236 19.24 6.01 -4.11
C SER A 236 20.60 6.52 -3.63
N GLU A 237 20.70 7.81 -3.32
CA GLU A 237 21.89 8.41 -2.70
C GLU A 237 21.95 8.13 -1.18
N ALA A 238 20.99 7.38 -0.65
CA ALA A 238 20.99 7.00 0.76
C ALA A 238 22.20 6.12 1.10
N ALA A 239 22.80 6.40 2.26
CA ALA A 239 23.92 5.62 2.82
C ALA A 239 23.54 4.15 3.12
N GLN A 240 22.25 3.85 3.22
CA GLN A 240 21.72 2.49 3.29
C GLN A 240 20.60 2.37 2.28
N ARG A 241 20.69 1.38 1.39
CA ARG A 241 19.71 1.18 0.32
C ARG A 241 19.61 -0.27 -0.08
N MET A 242 18.45 -0.64 -0.61
CA MET A 242 18.20 -1.94 -1.20
C MET A 242 18.61 -1.92 -2.67
N GLU A 243 19.33 -2.94 -3.13
CA GLU A 243 19.68 -3.14 -4.54
C GLU A 243 19.33 -4.57 -4.98
N GLY A 244 19.06 -4.75 -6.28
CA GLY A 244 18.83 -6.07 -6.85
C GLY A 244 17.58 -6.79 -6.32
N ILE A 245 16.58 -6.03 -5.86
CA ILE A 245 15.37 -6.62 -5.28
C ILE A 245 14.60 -7.42 -6.35
N SER A 246 14.37 -8.69 -6.05
CA SER A 246 13.54 -9.59 -6.84
C SER A 246 12.65 -10.41 -5.93
N GLY A 247 11.53 -10.89 -6.46
CA GLY A 247 10.60 -11.65 -5.65
C GLY A 247 9.30 -11.97 -6.35
N ASN A 248 8.36 -12.48 -5.56
CA ASN A 248 7.02 -12.77 -6.02
C ASN A 248 6.02 -12.57 -4.87
N GLY A 249 4.75 -12.59 -5.21
CA GLY A 249 3.70 -12.52 -4.24
C GLY A 249 2.35 -12.93 -4.79
N GLU A 250 1.41 -13.06 -3.88
CA GLU A 250 0.02 -13.33 -4.18
C GLU A 250 -0.89 -12.56 -3.24
N ALA A 251 -2.08 -12.21 -3.72
CA ALA A 251 -3.11 -11.59 -2.90
C ALA A 251 -4.49 -12.06 -3.33
N THR A 252 -5.42 -12.05 -2.38
CA THR A 252 -6.86 -12.20 -2.64
C THR A 252 -7.57 -11.00 -2.02
N SER A 253 -8.34 -10.30 -2.84
CA SER A 253 -9.05 -9.07 -2.47
C SER A 253 -10.54 -9.24 -2.73
N VAL A 254 -11.34 -8.79 -1.77
CA VAL A 254 -12.80 -8.64 -1.89
C VAL A 254 -13.10 -7.16 -1.96
N ILE A 255 -13.80 -6.75 -3.01
CA ILE A 255 -14.08 -5.34 -3.31
C ILE A 255 -15.59 -5.13 -3.37
N ASP A 256 -16.02 -3.97 -2.90
CA ASP A 256 -17.38 -3.50 -2.99
C ASP A 256 -17.70 -3.07 -4.43
N THR A 257 -18.70 -3.68 -5.06
CA THR A 257 -19.01 -3.40 -6.47
C THR A 257 -19.68 -2.06 -6.70
N GLN A 258 -20.23 -1.42 -5.66
CA GLN A 258 -20.88 -0.11 -5.78
C GLN A 258 -19.86 1.03 -5.81
N SER A 259 -18.88 0.98 -4.90
CA SER A 259 -17.86 2.02 -4.73
C SER A 259 -16.53 1.71 -5.41
N GLY A 260 -16.23 0.44 -5.68
CA GLY A 260 -14.89 0.00 -6.10
C GLY A 260 -13.86 -0.01 -4.97
N TRP A 261 -14.29 0.16 -3.70
CA TRP A 261 -13.42 0.17 -2.53
C TRP A 261 -13.12 -1.25 -2.01
N VAL A 262 -11.89 -1.48 -1.58
CA VAL A 262 -11.46 -2.77 -1.02
C VAL A 262 -12.12 -2.98 0.35
N ILE A 263 -12.88 -4.07 0.50
CA ILE A 263 -13.45 -4.52 1.78
C ILE A 263 -12.39 -5.26 2.59
N GLU A 264 -11.71 -6.21 1.96
CA GLU A 264 -10.60 -6.91 2.59
C GLU A 264 -9.60 -7.37 1.53
N SER A 265 -8.33 -7.42 1.90
CA SER A 265 -7.31 -8.05 1.08
C SER A 265 -6.30 -8.73 1.98
N ASN A 266 -5.88 -9.93 1.60
CA ASN A 266 -4.80 -10.64 2.27
C ASN A 266 -3.77 -11.01 1.22
N GLY A 267 -2.50 -10.69 1.49
CA GLY A 267 -1.41 -10.96 0.57
C GLY A 267 -0.13 -11.37 1.26
N THR A 268 0.71 -12.05 0.50
CA THR A 268 2.06 -12.47 0.89
C THR A 268 3.03 -12.11 -0.22
N GLN A 269 4.24 -11.73 0.17
CA GLN A 269 5.34 -11.44 -0.74
C GLN A 269 6.63 -11.99 -0.17
N SER A 270 7.44 -12.62 -1.03
CA SER A 270 8.79 -13.07 -0.72
C SER A 270 9.76 -12.30 -1.60
N LEU A 271 10.70 -11.60 -0.98
CA LEU A 271 11.70 -10.76 -1.63
C LEU A 271 13.11 -11.24 -1.25
N ARG A 272 14.04 -11.02 -2.17
CA ARG A 272 15.48 -11.19 -1.96
C ARG A 272 16.24 -10.11 -2.69
N GLY A 273 17.42 -9.79 -2.19
CA GLY A 273 18.34 -8.87 -2.84
C GLY A 273 19.47 -8.52 -1.89
N GLU A 274 19.94 -7.28 -1.97
CA GLU A 274 21.11 -6.82 -1.24
C GLU A 274 20.81 -5.55 -0.46
N LEU A 275 21.26 -5.49 0.79
CA LEU A 275 21.36 -4.26 1.56
C LEU A 275 22.77 -3.69 1.34
N VAL A 276 22.84 -2.58 0.63
CA VAL A 276 24.09 -1.85 0.40
C VAL A 276 24.23 -0.77 1.46
N VAL A 277 25.33 -0.83 2.21
CA VAL A 277 25.71 0.13 3.24
C VAL A 277 26.98 0.84 2.83
N GLU A 278 26.90 2.16 2.71
CA GLU A 278 28.03 3.05 2.41
C GLU A 278 28.41 3.84 3.66
N GLN A 279 29.59 3.56 4.21
CA GLN A 279 30.08 4.22 5.41
C GLN A 279 31.57 4.55 5.26
N ALA A 280 31.92 5.83 5.50
CA ALA A 280 33.30 6.32 5.44
C ALA A 280 34.06 5.98 4.13
N GLY A 281 33.34 5.96 3.00
CA GLY A 281 33.90 5.64 1.68
C GLY A 281 34.07 4.15 1.39
N GLN A 282 33.65 3.27 2.29
CA GLN A 282 33.55 1.83 2.05
C GLN A 282 32.11 1.46 1.71
N VAL A 283 31.94 0.66 0.66
CA VAL A 283 30.67 0.08 0.25
C VAL A 283 30.68 -1.40 0.63
N GLN A 284 29.72 -1.81 1.47
CA GLN A 284 29.49 -3.19 1.81
C GLN A 284 28.11 -3.61 1.29
N SER A 285 28.03 -4.78 0.68
CA SER A 285 26.76 -5.41 0.32
C SER A 285 26.50 -6.61 1.24
N ILE A 286 25.25 -6.75 1.69
CA ILE A 286 24.79 -7.80 2.60
C ILE A 286 23.54 -8.42 1.99
N ASP A 287 23.57 -9.71 1.68
CA ASP A 287 22.39 -10.40 1.17
C ASP A 287 21.24 -10.31 2.17
N LEU A 288 20.03 -10.07 1.65
CA LEU A 288 18.82 -10.04 2.43
C LEU A 288 17.73 -10.93 1.82
N THR A 289 16.93 -11.51 2.68
CA THR A 289 15.62 -12.09 2.34
C THR A 289 14.55 -11.45 3.18
N MET A 290 13.37 -11.22 2.60
CA MET A 290 12.25 -10.59 3.28
C MET A 290 10.95 -11.33 2.98
N GLU A 291 10.20 -11.64 4.02
CA GLU A 291 8.83 -12.13 3.91
C GLU A 291 7.89 -11.04 4.42
N VAL A 292 6.91 -10.68 3.60
CA VAL A 292 5.93 -9.64 3.91
C VAL A 292 4.54 -10.27 3.87
N LYS A 293 3.78 -10.09 4.95
CA LYS A 293 2.36 -10.40 5.00
C LYS A 293 1.59 -9.11 5.15
N THR A 294 0.60 -8.93 4.29
CA THR A 294 -0.21 -7.73 4.24
C THR A 294 -1.66 -8.10 4.45
N LYS A 295 -2.32 -7.39 5.35
CA LYS A 295 -3.76 -7.45 5.53
C LYS A 295 -4.34 -6.06 5.40
N ILE A 296 -5.35 -5.94 4.55
CA ILE A 296 -6.10 -4.72 4.32
C ILE A 296 -7.54 -4.94 4.76
N THR A 297 -8.14 -3.93 5.38
CA THR A 297 -9.55 -3.93 5.70
C THR A 297 -10.14 -2.56 5.43
N GLY A 298 -11.10 -2.48 4.52
CA GLY A 298 -12.02 -1.37 4.37
C GLY A 298 -13.41 -1.78 4.82
N LYS A 299 -14.16 -0.88 5.46
CA LYS A 299 -15.51 -1.18 5.92
C LYS A 299 -16.54 -0.64 4.95
#